data_AF-A0A352NKX1-F1
#
_entry.id   AF-A0A352NKX1-F1
#
_cell.length_a   1.000
_cell.length_b   1.000
_cell.length_c   1.000
_cell.angle_alpha   90.00
_cell.angle_beta   90.00
_cell.angle_gamma   90.00
#
_symmetry.space_group_name_H-M   'P 1'
#
loop_
_entity.id
_entity.type
_entity.pdbx_description
1 polymer ?
#
loop_
_entity_poly.entity_id
_entity_poly.type
_entity_poly.pdbx_seq_one_letter_code
_entity_poly.pdbx_strand_id
1 'polypeptide(L)'
;TMNSGKLDEELSRMSDIVDNIKANSLLLYNESFAATNEREGSEIARQIVSALLEKRIKVFFVTHLYEFARGFYDQAMGNAIFLRAERQADGGRTFKI
;
A
#
# COMPACT_ATOMS: atom_id res chain seq x y z
N THR A 1 0.16 9.71 -29.12
CA THR A 1 -0.43 10.42 -27.97
C THR A 1 -0.40 9.49 -26.80
N MET A 2 0.13 9.90 -25.63
CA MET A 2 0.07 9.07 -24.43
C MET A 2 -1.37 9.15 -23.91
N ASN A 3 -2.14 8.07 -24.05
CA ASN A 3 -3.60 8.09 -23.79
C ASN A 3 -3.96 7.96 -22.31
N SER A 4 -3.00 7.57 -21.44
CA SER A 4 -3.20 7.43 -20.00
C SER A 4 -1.86 7.60 -19.26
N GLY A 5 -1.91 8.08 -18.02
CA GLY A 5 -0.76 8.18 -17.12
C GLY A 5 -0.65 6.95 -16.23
N LYS A 6 0.55 6.67 -15.69
CA LYS A 6 0.81 5.48 -14.86
C LYS A 6 -0.16 5.33 -13.68
N LEU A 7 -0.54 6.43 -13.02
CA LEU A 7 -1.51 6.39 -11.91
C LEU A 7 -2.90 5.94 -12.39
N ASP A 8 -3.34 6.39 -13.55
CA ASP A 8 -4.64 6.03 -14.12
C ASP A 8 -4.69 4.54 -14.48
N GLU A 9 -3.60 3.98 -15.03
CA GLU A 9 -3.46 2.54 -15.26
C GLU A 9 -3.51 1.73 -13.95
N GLU A 10 -2.89 2.23 -12.87
CA GLU A 10 -2.92 1.59 -11.55
C GLU A 10 -4.33 1.60 -10.94
N LEU A 11 -5.05 2.72 -11.05
CA LEU A 11 -6.42 2.86 -10.55
C LEU A 11 -7.42 2.02 -11.36
N SER A 12 -7.27 1.98 -12.68
CA SER A 12 -8.08 1.14 -13.56
C SER A 12 -7.94 -0.35 -13.20
N ARG A 13 -6.68 -0.81 -13.02
CA ARG A 13 -6.41 -2.18 -12.55
C ARG A 13 -6.99 -2.46 -11.17
N MET A 14 -6.92 -1.50 -10.25
CA MET A 14 -7.52 -1.63 -8.93
C MET A 14 -9.04 -1.76 -9.03
N SER A 15 -9.68 -1.02 -9.94
CA SER A 15 -11.12 -1.13 -10.24
C SER A 15 -11.49 -2.56 -10.66
N ASP A 16 -10.77 -3.12 -11.63
CA ASP A 16 -11.00 -4.49 -12.10
C ASP A 16 -10.82 -5.53 -10.97
N ILE A 17 -9.85 -5.30 -10.08
CA ILE A 17 -9.60 -6.16 -8.93
C ILE A 17 -10.76 -6.07 -7.93
N VAL A 18 -11.25 -4.87 -7.58
CA VAL A 18 -12.33 -4.73 -6.58
C VAL A 18 -13.62 -5.40 -7.03
N ASP A 19 -13.88 -5.46 -8.34
CA ASP A 19 -15.04 -6.14 -8.91
C ASP A 19 -14.99 -7.67 -8.74
N ASN A 20 -13.80 -8.24 -8.47
CA ASN A 20 -13.57 -9.68 -8.41
C ASN A 20 -13.17 -10.22 -7.02
N ILE A 21 -12.84 -9.35 -6.06
CA ILE A 21 -12.45 -9.77 -4.71
C ILE A 21 -13.66 -9.91 -3.77
N LYS A 22 -13.51 -10.74 -2.75
CA LYS A 22 -14.54 -11.00 -1.73
C LYS A 22 -13.93 -10.93 -0.33
N ALA A 23 -14.79 -10.97 0.69
CA ALA A 23 -14.33 -11.06 2.07
C ALA A 23 -13.35 -12.23 2.27
N ASN A 24 -12.30 -12.00 3.06
CA ASN A 24 -11.20 -12.93 3.33
C ASN A 24 -10.23 -13.19 2.15
N SER A 25 -10.36 -12.49 1.02
CA SER A 25 -9.31 -12.46 0.00
C SER A 25 -8.01 -11.85 0.55
N LEU A 26 -6.87 -12.20 -0.06
CA LEU A 26 -5.58 -11.56 0.16
C LEU A 26 -5.25 -10.70 -1.06
N LEU A 27 -4.93 -9.42 -0.82
CA LEU A 27 -4.47 -8.52 -1.85
C LEU A 27 -3.02 -8.10 -1.60
N LEU A 28 -2.21 -8.17 -2.66
CA LEU A 28 -0.77 -7.90 -2.64
C LEU A 28 -0.49 -6.63 -3.42
N TYR A 29 0.00 -5.60 -2.75
CA TYR A 29 0.48 -4.37 -3.36
C TYR A 29 2.00 -4.38 -3.40
N ASN A 30 2.55 -4.10 -4.57
CA ASN A 30 3.98 -3.95 -4.79
C ASN A 30 4.26 -2.55 -5.32
N GLU A 31 4.61 -1.63 -4.43
CA GLU A 31 4.95 -0.24 -4.74
C GLU A 31 3.84 0.53 -5.49
N SER A 32 2.58 0.16 -5.27
CA SER A 32 1.43 0.80 -5.91
C SER A 32 1.19 2.23 -5.43
N PHE A 33 0.64 3.08 -6.30
CA PHE A 33 0.33 4.50 -6.07
C PHE A 33 1.55 5.40 -5.84
N ALA A 34 2.74 4.91 -6.14
CA ALA A 34 3.98 5.70 -6.14
C ALA A 34 4.16 6.55 -7.42
N ALA A 35 3.20 6.50 -8.36
CA ALA A 35 3.23 7.23 -9.62
C ALA A 35 2.80 8.71 -9.52
N THR A 36 2.46 9.19 -8.32
CA THR A 36 2.17 10.60 -8.02
C THR A 36 3.02 11.10 -6.85
N ASN A 37 2.81 12.34 -6.40
CA ASN A 37 3.48 12.90 -5.24
C ASN A 37 3.17 12.08 -3.97
N GLU A 38 4.13 12.04 -3.03
CA GLU A 38 4.06 11.18 -1.84
C GLU A 38 2.77 11.38 -1.03
N ARG A 39 2.35 12.63 -0.84
CA ARG A 39 1.17 12.97 -0.03
C ARG A 39 -0.12 12.48 -0.69
N GLU A 40 -0.29 12.73 -1.98
CA GLU A 40 -1.45 12.28 -2.74
C GLU A 40 -1.50 10.75 -2.84
N GLY A 41 -0.35 10.13 -3.17
CA GLY A 41 -0.25 8.67 -3.23
C GLY A 41 -0.57 8.03 -1.88
N SER A 42 -0.11 8.63 -0.78
CA SER A 42 -0.39 8.16 0.58
C SER A 42 -1.87 8.27 0.92
N GLU A 43 -2.52 9.35 0.52
CA GLU A 43 -3.93 9.58 0.75
C GLU A 43 -4.82 8.61 -0.03
N ILE A 44 -4.51 8.40 -1.32
CA ILE A 44 -5.19 7.42 -2.17
C ILE A 44 -5.05 6.01 -1.57
N ALA A 45 -3.82 5.60 -1.24
CA ALA A 45 -3.54 4.30 -0.63
C ALA A 45 -4.30 4.13 0.69
N ARG A 46 -4.36 5.17 1.53
CA ARG A 46 -5.05 5.16 2.82
C ARG A 46 -6.55 4.93 2.67
N GLN A 47 -7.20 5.64 1.76
CA GLN A 47 -8.64 5.49 1.52
C GLN A 47 -8.99 4.09 0.99
N ILE A 48 -8.23 3.62 -0.01
CA ILE A 48 -8.44 2.29 -0.60
C ILE A 48 -8.23 1.19 0.45
N VAL A 49 -7.10 1.20 1.16
CA VAL A 49 -6.77 0.15 2.14
C VAL A 49 -7.77 0.14 3.30
N SER A 50 -8.21 1.31 3.78
CA SER A 50 -9.23 1.37 4.83
C SER A 50 -10.53 0.69 4.40
N ALA A 51 -11.03 0.98 3.19
CA ALA A 51 -12.23 0.35 2.65
C ALA A 51 -12.08 -1.17 2.48
N LEU A 52 -10.90 -1.65 2.07
CA LEU A 52 -10.63 -3.08 1.95
C LEU A 52 -10.64 -3.78 3.31
N LEU A 53 -10.03 -3.17 4.33
CA LEU A 53 -10.01 -3.72 5.69
C LEU A 53 -11.42 -3.80 6.29
N GLU A 54 -12.27 -2.80 6.05
CA GLU A 54 -13.69 -2.84 6.44
C GLU A 54 -14.45 -4.01 5.83
N LYS A 55 -14.06 -4.46 4.62
CA LYS A 55 -14.62 -5.62 3.93
C LYS A 55 -13.95 -6.95 4.31
N ARG A 56 -13.09 -6.96 5.33
CA ARG A 56 -12.31 -8.13 5.78
C ARG A 56 -11.37 -8.68 4.71
N ILE A 57 -10.84 -7.82 3.86
CA ILE A 57 -9.79 -8.19 2.91
C ILE A 57 -8.44 -8.06 3.61
N LYS A 58 -7.61 -9.09 3.51
CA LYS A 58 -6.25 -9.07 4.03
C LYS A 58 -5.37 -8.33 3.05
N VAL A 59 -4.57 -7.39 3.55
CA VAL A 59 -3.69 -6.57 2.72
C VAL A 59 -2.24 -6.85 3.08
N PHE A 60 -1.41 -7.11 2.06
CA PHE A 60 0.04 -7.08 2.17
C PHE A 60 0.53 -5.94 1.27
N PHE A 61 1.26 -4.98 1.84
CA PHE A 61 1.64 -3.77 1.12
C PHE A 61 3.14 -3.50 1.23
N VAL A 62 3.83 -3.54 0.09
CA VAL A 62 5.21 -3.06 -0.03
C VAL A 62 5.17 -1.62 -0.55
N THR A 63 5.76 -0.69 0.19
CA THR A 63 5.70 0.73 -0.15
C THR A 63 6.89 1.53 0.35
N HIS A 64 7.15 2.64 -0.32
CA HIS A 64 8.04 3.71 0.10
C HIS A 64 7.28 4.95 0.62
N LEU A 65 5.95 4.94 0.56
CA LEU A 65 5.09 6.03 1.03
C LEU A 65 5.10 6.07 2.56
N TYR A 66 5.93 6.96 3.13
CA TYR A 66 6.13 7.01 4.58
C TYR A 66 4.87 7.49 5.29
N GLU A 67 4.21 8.53 4.78
CA GLU A 67 2.99 9.07 5.39
C GLU A 67 1.87 8.02 5.49
N PHE A 68 1.70 7.20 4.45
CA PHE A 68 0.74 6.08 4.45
C PHE A 68 1.09 5.04 5.53
N ALA A 69 2.33 4.53 5.53
CA ALA A 69 2.74 3.49 6.48
C ALA A 69 2.69 4.00 7.92
N ARG A 70 3.15 5.24 8.15
CA ARG A 70 3.14 5.89 9.46
C ARG A 70 1.71 6.13 9.95
N GLY A 71 0.79 6.55 9.07
CA GLY A 71 -0.60 6.79 9.40
C GLY A 71 -1.33 5.56 9.94
N PHE A 72 -1.06 4.37 9.40
CA PHE A 72 -1.59 3.12 9.97
C PHE A 72 -0.83 2.66 11.21
N TYR A 73 0.48 2.90 11.27
CA TYR A 73 1.29 2.55 12.45
C TYR A 73 0.79 3.29 13.70
N ASP A 74 0.50 4.60 13.57
CA ASP A 74 0.03 5.44 14.66
C ASP A 74 -1.40 5.07 15.15
N GLN A 75 -2.18 4.35 14.35
CA GLN A 75 -3.49 3.83 14.77
C GLN A 75 -3.38 2.64 15.74
N ALA A 76 -2.18 2.07 15.93
CA ALA A 76 -1.92 0.98 16.87
C ALA A 76 -2.91 -0.21 16.74
N MET A 77 -3.22 -0.59 15.50
CA MET A 77 -4.17 -1.66 15.20
C MET A 77 -3.65 -3.02 15.69
N GLY A 78 -4.44 -3.74 16.49
CA GLY A 78 -4.07 -5.06 17.01
C GLY A 78 -3.95 -6.18 15.95
N ASN A 79 -4.34 -5.89 14.71
CA ASN A 79 -4.31 -6.80 13.57
C ASN A 79 -3.36 -6.35 12.45
N ALA A 80 -2.45 -5.41 12.73
CA ALA A 80 -1.45 -4.93 11.77
C ALA A 80 -0.03 -5.31 12.20
N ILE A 81 0.81 -5.65 11.23
CA ILE A 81 2.24 -5.92 11.41
C ILE A 81 3.00 -5.00 10.46
N PHE A 82 4.00 -4.29 10.97
CA PHE A 82 4.86 -3.40 10.20
C PHE A 82 6.27 -3.97 10.16
N LEU A 83 6.77 -4.18 8.95
CA LEU A 83 8.05 -4.80 8.69
C LEU A 83 8.95 -3.80 7.98
N ARG A 84 10.19 -3.67 8.47
CA ARG A 84 11.21 -2.82 7.86
C ARG A 84 12.54 -3.53 7.96
N ALA A 85 13.21 -3.68 6.82
CA ALA A 85 14.55 -4.23 6.82
C ALA A 85 15.47 -3.39 7.72
N GLU A 86 16.27 -4.06 8.55
CA GLU A 86 17.24 -3.41 9.42
C GLU A 86 18.24 -2.58 8.59
N ARG A 87 18.52 -1.37 9.08
CA ARG A 87 19.54 -0.47 8.51
C ARG A 87 20.66 -0.31 9.53
N GLN A 88 21.85 -0.75 9.13
CA GLN A 88 23.06 -0.62 9.95
C GLN A 88 23.53 0.84 10.00
N ALA A 89 24.36 1.17 10.98
CA ALA A 89 24.88 2.52 11.18
C ALA A 89 25.71 3.04 9.98
N ASP A 90 26.33 2.13 9.23
CA ASP A 90 27.07 2.42 7.99
C ASP A 90 26.15 2.57 6.75
N GLY A 91 24.84 2.39 6.91
CA GLY A 91 23.86 2.43 5.84
C GLY A 91 23.62 1.10 5.12
N GLY A 92 24.32 0.03 5.50
CA GLY A 92 24.12 -1.32 4.98
C GLY A 92 22.71 -1.85 5.27
N ARG A 93 22.14 -2.59 4.32
CA ARG A 93 20.86 -3.29 4.47
C ARG A 93 21.13 -4.76 4.72
N THR A 94 20.59 -5.32 5.80
CA THR A 94 20.77 -6.76 6.09
C THR A 94 19.78 -7.64 5.35
N PHE A 95 18.73 -7.03 4.75
CA PHE A 95 17.60 -7.72 4.12
C PHE A 95 16.87 -8.71 5.03
N LYS A 96 17.15 -8.65 6.35
CA LYS A 96 16.42 -9.38 7.38
C LYS A 96 15.20 -8.57 7.78
N ILE A 97 14.08 -9.26 7.87
CA ILE A 97 12.76 -8.76 8.30
C ILE A 97 12.51 -9.23 9.73
#